data_AF-A0A351A160-F1
#
_entry.id   AF-A0A351A160-F1
#
_cell.length_a   1.000
_cell.length_b   1.000
_cell.length_c   1.000
_cell.angle_alpha   90.00
_cell.angle_beta   90.00
_cell.angle_gamma   90.00
#
_symmetry.space_group_name_H-M   'P 1'
#
loop_
_entity.id
_entity.type
_entity.pdbx_description
1 polymer ?
#
loop_
_entity_poly.entity_id
_entity_poly.type
_entity_poly.pdbx_seq_one_letter_code
_entity_poly.pdbx_strand_id
1 'polypeptide(L)'
;SSPTQRSSDLVSLGENMNLQPVKLPLFVNAQLGFMAVYLLADYDDLARKLILAHHTALIDRSTLERWLNEGAHALRSLFSLAQQYRYSGTTRDDFAAKNAAARAALEKFGELPQQVLEGMHRSRFAPPIARRTSKHDTPPAAPVLEPDAPVHTDGASDGRAGDEGAAA
;
A
#
# COMPACT_ATOMS: atom_id res chain seq x y z
N SER A 1 6.45 24.24 -64.37
CA SER A 1 7.03 23.04 -63.72
C SER A 1 7.23 23.33 -62.25
N SER A 2 6.29 22.89 -61.42
CA SER A 2 6.37 23.03 -59.95
C SER A 2 6.55 21.65 -59.36
N PRO A 3 7.51 21.45 -58.43
CA PRO A 3 7.83 20.12 -57.94
C PRO A 3 6.77 19.66 -56.95
N THR A 4 6.22 18.47 -57.20
CA THR A 4 5.38 17.74 -56.24
C THR A 4 6.24 17.39 -55.04
N GLN A 5 6.05 18.14 -53.97
CA GLN A 5 6.55 17.87 -52.64
C GLN A 5 5.96 16.53 -52.20
N ARG A 6 6.76 15.45 -52.30
CA ARG A 6 6.45 14.20 -51.63
C ARG A 6 6.54 14.48 -50.13
N SER A 7 5.39 14.62 -49.50
CA SER A 7 5.29 14.53 -48.05
C SER A 7 5.92 13.21 -47.64
N SER A 8 7.11 13.27 -47.06
CA SER A 8 7.59 12.21 -46.20
C SER A 8 6.62 12.19 -45.03
N ASP A 9 5.61 11.34 -45.12
CA ASP A 9 4.77 11.03 -43.98
C ASP A 9 5.71 10.49 -42.91
N LEU A 10 6.04 11.36 -41.96
CA LEU A 10 6.73 11.03 -40.74
C LEU A 10 5.87 9.95 -40.09
N VAL A 11 6.31 8.70 -40.19
CA VAL A 11 5.74 7.60 -39.40
C VAL A 11 5.91 8.02 -37.95
N SER A 12 4.81 8.50 -37.36
CA SER A 12 4.76 8.86 -35.95
C SER A 12 4.82 7.56 -35.15
N LEU A 13 6.04 7.16 -34.78
CA LEU A 13 6.34 5.94 -34.01
C LEU A 13 5.79 6.00 -32.55
N GLY A 14 5.06 7.05 -32.18
CA GLY A 14 4.41 7.21 -30.88
C GLY A 14 3.06 6.50 -30.75
N GLU A 15 2.43 6.11 -31.85
CA GLU A 15 1.08 5.50 -31.86
C GLU A 15 1.09 4.00 -32.17
N ASN A 16 2.05 3.23 -31.63
CA ASN A 16 1.89 1.77 -31.60
C ASN A 16 0.89 1.38 -30.49
N MET A 17 -0.33 1.88 -30.65
CA MET A 17 -1.45 1.70 -29.75
C MET A 17 -1.98 0.27 -29.87
N ASN A 18 -2.13 -0.34 -28.71
CA ASN A 18 -2.67 -1.67 -28.47
C ASN A 18 -3.93 -1.95 -29.32
N LEU A 19 -3.88 -2.97 -30.20
CA LEU A 19 -4.92 -3.22 -31.21
C LEU A 19 -6.30 -3.57 -30.62
N GLN A 20 -6.40 -3.90 -29.32
CA GLN A 20 -7.65 -3.92 -28.54
C GLN A 20 -7.34 -4.10 -27.03
N PRO A 21 -7.54 -3.09 -26.16
CA PRO A 21 -7.32 -3.24 -24.73
C PRO A 21 -8.38 -4.15 -24.08
N VAL A 22 -7.92 -5.24 -23.44
CA VAL A 22 -8.79 -6.13 -22.66
C VAL A 22 -9.11 -5.46 -21.32
N LYS A 23 -10.41 -5.33 -21.01
CA LYS A 23 -10.88 -4.83 -19.71
C LYS A 23 -11.24 -6.01 -18.81
N LEU A 24 -10.42 -6.25 -17.79
CA LEU A 24 -10.67 -7.28 -16.79
C LEU A 24 -11.09 -6.62 -15.47
N PRO A 25 -12.33 -6.83 -14.98
CA PRO A 25 -12.70 -6.37 -13.64
C PRO A 25 -11.88 -7.14 -12.59
N LEU A 26 -11.11 -6.42 -11.78
CA LEU A 26 -10.29 -6.99 -10.71
C LEU A 26 -10.71 -6.40 -9.37
N PHE A 27 -10.96 -7.27 -8.39
CA PHE A 27 -11.19 -6.87 -7.00
C PHE A 27 -9.92 -7.18 -6.20
N VAL A 28 -9.20 -6.13 -5.81
CA VAL A 28 -7.97 -6.23 -5.02
C VAL A 28 -8.20 -5.54 -3.68
N ASN A 29 -8.05 -6.28 -2.58
CA ASN A 29 -8.31 -5.80 -1.22
C ASN A 29 -7.04 -5.60 -0.37
N ALA A 30 -5.86 -5.68 -0.99
CA ALA A 30 -4.57 -5.54 -0.31
C ALA A 30 -3.55 -4.78 -1.16
N GLN A 31 -2.70 -3.98 -0.52
CA GLN A 31 -1.67 -3.15 -1.16
C GLN A 31 -0.69 -3.98 -2.00
N LEU A 32 -0.31 -5.16 -1.52
CA LEU A 32 0.56 -6.09 -2.27
C LEU A 32 -0.09 -6.56 -3.58
N GLY A 33 -1.42 -6.73 -3.58
CA GLY A 33 -2.15 -7.10 -4.79
C GLY A 33 -2.11 -6.00 -5.85
N PHE A 34 -2.20 -4.73 -5.43
CA PHE A 34 -2.10 -3.61 -6.36
C PHE A 34 -0.70 -3.54 -6.99
N MET A 35 0.36 -3.75 -6.21
CA MET A 35 1.72 -3.82 -6.76
C MET A 35 1.87 -4.98 -7.75
N ALA A 36 1.27 -6.15 -7.49
CA ALA A 36 1.31 -7.27 -8.42
C ALA A 36 0.60 -6.96 -9.75
N VAL A 37 -0.52 -6.23 -9.70
CA VAL A 37 -1.24 -5.78 -10.90
C VAL A 37 -0.39 -4.77 -11.69
N TYR A 38 0.24 -3.80 -11.01
CA TYR A 38 1.14 -2.85 -11.70
C TYR A 38 2.33 -3.55 -12.34
N LEU A 39 2.94 -4.52 -11.65
CA LEU A 39 4.02 -5.31 -12.22
C LEU A 39 3.59 -6.08 -13.47
N LEU A 40 2.36 -6.61 -13.49
CA LEU A 40 1.80 -7.27 -14.67
C LEU A 40 1.60 -6.28 -15.83
N ALA A 41 1.14 -5.06 -15.55
CA ALA A 41 0.99 -4.00 -16.55
C ALA A 41 2.35 -3.57 -17.13
N ASP A 42 3.37 -3.40 -16.28
CA ASP A 42 4.73 -3.07 -16.71
C ASP A 42 5.32 -4.16 -17.60
N TYR A 43 5.06 -5.44 -17.27
CA TYR A 43 5.49 -6.56 -18.10
C TYR A 43 4.76 -6.60 -19.46
N ASP A 44 3.46 -6.30 -19.50
CA ASP A 44 2.69 -6.20 -20.73
C ASP A 44 3.23 -5.07 -21.65
N ASP A 45 3.59 -3.92 -21.07
CA ASP A 45 4.30 -2.84 -21.77
C ASP A 45 5.67 -3.29 -22.31
N LEU A 46 6.44 -4.02 -21.51
CA LEU A 46 7.72 -4.57 -21.94
C LEU A 46 7.54 -5.56 -23.10
N ALA A 47 6.55 -6.46 -23.02
CA ALA A 47 6.25 -7.43 -24.05
C ALA A 47 5.89 -6.74 -25.37
N ARG A 48 5.04 -5.70 -25.34
CA ARG A 48 4.74 -4.86 -26.52
C ARG A 48 6.01 -4.30 -27.15
N LYS A 49 6.90 -3.70 -26.35
CA LYS A 49 8.16 -3.10 -26.84
C LYS A 49 9.10 -4.15 -27.45
N LEU A 50 9.18 -5.33 -26.84
CA LEU A 50 10.00 -6.44 -27.36
C LEU A 50 9.47 -6.95 -28.70
N ILE A 51 8.15 -7.14 -28.82
CA ILE A 51 7.51 -7.55 -30.08
C ILE A 51 7.77 -6.51 -31.18
N LEU A 52 7.61 -5.21 -30.86
CA LEU A 52 7.90 -4.13 -31.79
C LEU A 52 9.37 -4.12 -32.22
N ALA A 53 10.30 -4.21 -31.26
CA ALA A 53 11.73 -4.26 -31.55
C ALA A 53 12.08 -5.42 -32.50
N HIS A 54 11.51 -6.60 -32.27
CA HIS A 54 11.70 -7.76 -33.14
C HIS A 54 11.12 -7.52 -34.55
N HIS A 55 9.90 -6.98 -34.64
CA HIS A 55 9.26 -6.67 -35.93
C HIS A 55 10.07 -5.65 -36.74
N THR A 56 10.72 -4.70 -36.07
CA THR A 56 11.62 -3.71 -36.69
C THR A 56 13.06 -4.18 -36.88
N ALA A 57 13.34 -5.48 -36.70
CA ALA A 57 14.66 -6.09 -36.82
C ALA A 57 15.76 -5.51 -35.91
N LEU A 58 15.39 -4.86 -34.79
CA LEU A 58 16.33 -4.39 -33.78
C LEU A 58 16.88 -5.52 -32.91
N ILE A 59 16.12 -6.61 -32.76
CA ILE A 59 16.52 -7.82 -32.04
C ILE A 59 16.14 -9.07 -32.84
N ASP A 60 16.89 -10.14 -32.61
CA ASP A 60 16.59 -11.45 -33.18
C ASP A 60 15.51 -12.19 -32.38
N ARG A 61 15.03 -13.28 -32.97
CA ARG A 61 13.98 -14.12 -32.37
C ARG A 61 14.42 -14.74 -31.04
N SER A 62 15.68 -15.17 -30.92
CA SER A 62 16.16 -15.83 -29.71
C SER A 62 16.22 -14.87 -28.52
N THR A 63 16.57 -13.60 -28.77
CA THR A 63 16.53 -12.55 -27.75
C THR A 63 15.09 -12.27 -27.31
N LEU A 64 14.14 -12.13 -28.25
CA LEU A 64 12.73 -11.95 -27.93
C LEU A 64 12.20 -13.07 -27.03
N GLU A 65 12.38 -14.33 -27.44
CA GLU A 65 11.87 -15.50 -26.70
C GLU A 65 12.49 -15.60 -25.31
N ARG A 66 13.79 -15.30 -25.17
CA ARG A 66 14.46 -15.29 -23.86
C ARG A 66 13.83 -14.27 -22.92
N TRP A 67 13.72 -13.00 -23.33
CA TRP A 67 13.19 -11.96 -22.46
C TRP A 67 11.73 -12.17 -22.08
N LEU A 68 10.90 -12.64 -23.02
CA LEU A 68 9.51 -13.00 -22.71
C LEU A 68 9.43 -14.17 -21.72
N ASN A 69 10.24 -15.21 -21.90
CA ASN A 69 10.23 -16.37 -21.01
C ASN A 69 10.70 -16.03 -19.60
N GLU A 70 11.78 -15.25 -19.45
CA GLU A 70 12.30 -14.81 -18.16
C GLU A 70 11.27 -13.95 -17.40
N GLY A 71 10.69 -12.94 -18.07
CA GLY A 71 9.68 -12.08 -17.44
C GLY A 71 8.41 -12.84 -17.05
N ALA A 72 7.91 -13.71 -17.94
CA ALA A 72 6.77 -14.56 -17.63
C ALA A 72 7.07 -15.57 -16.51
N HIS A 73 8.31 -16.08 -16.42
CA HIS A 73 8.72 -16.96 -15.33
C HIS A 73 8.71 -16.23 -13.99
N ALA A 74 9.26 -15.02 -13.92
CA ALA A 74 9.24 -14.20 -12.72
C ALA A 74 7.81 -13.93 -12.22
N LEU A 75 6.90 -13.57 -13.13
CA LEU A 75 5.48 -13.38 -12.80
C LEU A 75 4.83 -14.67 -12.29
N ARG A 76 4.99 -15.79 -13.01
CA ARG A 76 4.44 -17.08 -12.61
C ARG A 76 4.96 -17.52 -11.23
N SER A 77 6.24 -17.31 -10.96
CA SER A 77 6.86 -17.59 -9.65
C SER A 77 6.23 -16.75 -8.53
N LEU A 78 6.07 -15.44 -8.75
CA LEU A 78 5.41 -14.54 -7.79
C LEU A 78 3.97 -14.96 -7.48
N PHE A 79 3.17 -15.21 -8.52
CA PHE A 79 1.77 -15.59 -8.34
C PHE A 79 1.61 -16.99 -7.74
N SER A 80 2.55 -17.91 -8.00
CA SER A 80 2.59 -19.22 -7.35
C SER A 80 2.76 -19.09 -5.84
N LEU A 81 3.64 -18.20 -5.36
CA LEU A 81 3.84 -17.97 -3.93
C LEU A 81 2.55 -17.48 -3.26
N ALA A 82 1.79 -16.60 -3.91
CA ALA A 82 0.51 -16.13 -3.40
C ALA A 82 -0.54 -17.26 -3.32
N GLN A 83 -0.55 -18.17 -4.30
CA GLN A 83 -1.49 -19.30 -4.35
C GLN A 83 -1.23 -20.38 -3.28
N GLN A 84 0.01 -20.47 -2.80
CA GLN A 84 0.41 -21.39 -1.72
C GLN A 84 -0.08 -20.93 -0.35
N TYR A 85 -0.52 -19.69 -0.19
CA TYR A 85 -1.04 -19.18 1.08
C TYR A 85 -2.25 -20.01 1.55
N ARG A 86 -2.22 -20.39 2.83
CA ARG A 86 -3.30 -21.11 3.51
C ARG A 86 -3.55 -20.43 4.85
N TYR A 87 -4.78 -19.96 5.05
CA TYR A 87 -5.17 -19.33 6.30
C TYR A 87 -5.25 -20.38 7.42
N SER A 88 -4.51 -20.16 8.50
CA SER A 88 -4.50 -21.06 9.67
C SER A 88 -5.61 -20.75 10.67
N GLY A 89 -6.13 -19.51 10.71
CA GLY A 89 -7.09 -19.07 11.72
C GLY A 89 -6.50 -18.83 13.12
N THR A 90 -5.19 -19.02 13.30
CA THR A 90 -4.49 -18.87 14.58
C THR A 90 -3.88 -17.49 14.76
N THR A 91 -3.79 -17.06 16.01
CA THR A 91 -3.19 -15.81 16.46
C THR A 91 -1.89 -16.07 17.22
N ARG A 92 -1.06 -15.04 17.43
CA ARG A 92 0.18 -15.16 18.23
C ARG A 92 -0.10 -15.60 19.66
N ASP A 93 -1.23 -15.17 20.23
CA ASP A 93 -1.64 -15.53 21.59
C ASP A 93 -1.95 -17.04 21.69
N ASP A 94 -2.48 -17.65 20.62
CA ASP A 94 -2.72 -19.10 20.57
C ASP A 94 -1.42 -19.90 20.65
N PHE A 95 -0.37 -19.43 19.96
CA PHE A 95 0.97 -20.02 20.02
C PHE A 95 1.64 -19.81 21.38
N ALA A 96 1.48 -18.63 21.99
CA ALA A 96 1.97 -18.35 23.34
C ALA A 96 1.29 -19.24 24.40
N ALA A 97 -0.03 -19.45 24.27
CA ALA A 97 -0.83 -20.29 25.15
C ALA A 97 -0.71 -21.80 24.86
N LYS A 98 -0.02 -22.20 23.78
CA LYS A 98 0.14 -23.59 23.33
C LYS A 98 -1.20 -24.34 23.22
N ASN A 99 -2.24 -23.67 22.72
CA ASN A 99 -3.59 -24.22 22.72
C ASN A 99 -3.79 -25.29 21.62
N ALA A 100 -4.99 -25.88 21.58
CA ALA A 100 -5.34 -26.90 20.59
C ALA A 100 -5.27 -26.38 19.14
N ALA A 101 -5.65 -25.12 18.89
CA ALA A 101 -5.61 -24.53 17.56
C ALA A 101 -4.17 -24.33 17.06
N ALA A 102 -3.26 -23.88 17.92
CA ALA A 102 -1.83 -23.75 17.59
C ALA A 102 -1.19 -25.10 17.29
N ARG A 103 -1.50 -26.15 18.06
CA ARG A 103 -1.01 -27.52 17.79
C ARG A 103 -1.50 -28.04 16.44
N ALA A 104 -2.78 -27.89 16.14
CA ALA A 104 -3.34 -28.30 14.84
C ALA A 104 -2.71 -27.52 13.67
N ALA A 105 -2.40 -26.23 13.85
CA ALA A 105 -1.70 -25.44 12.84
C ALA A 105 -0.26 -25.93 12.62
N LEU A 106 0.47 -26.29 13.69
CA LEU A 106 1.82 -26.86 13.59
C LEU A 106 1.81 -28.21 12.87
N GLU A 107 0.85 -29.09 13.17
CA GLU A 107 0.70 -30.37 12.47
C GLU A 107 0.43 -30.19 10.98
N LYS A 108 -0.34 -29.15 10.62
CA LYS A 108 -0.75 -28.90 9.23
C LYS A 108 0.27 -28.13 8.40
N PHE A 109 1.01 -27.21 9.02
CA PHE A 109 1.85 -26.22 8.30
C PHE A 109 3.33 -26.27 8.71
N GLY A 110 3.68 -27.04 9.74
CA GLY A 110 5.03 -27.08 10.29
C GLY A 110 5.32 -25.94 11.28
N GLU A 111 6.58 -25.86 11.71
CA GLU A 111 7.02 -24.87 12.69
C GLU A 111 7.15 -23.47 12.09
N LEU A 112 6.75 -22.46 12.87
CA LEU A 112 6.88 -21.05 12.48
C LEU A 112 8.15 -20.45 13.09
N PRO A 113 8.95 -19.68 12.33
CA PRO A 113 10.10 -18.98 12.88
C PRO A 113 9.72 -18.03 14.02
N GLN A 114 10.52 -18.07 15.10
CA GLN A 114 10.27 -17.27 16.31
C GLN A 114 10.15 -15.76 16.03
N GLN A 115 10.97 -15.24 15.12
CA GLN A 115 10.96 -13.82 14.73
C GLN A 115 9.62 -13.38 14.11
N VAL A 116 8.84 -14.29 13.52
CA VAL A 116 7.49 -14.00 13.00
C VAL A 116 6.47 -13.96 14.15
N LEU A 117 6.61 -14.86 15.12
CA LEU A 117 5.79 -14.90 16.34
C LEU A 117 6.02 -13.66 17.21
N GLU A 118 7.28 -13.23 17.36
CA GLU A 118 7.66 -11.99 18.06
C GLU A 118 7.30 -10.73 17.28
N GLY A 119 7.00 -10.87 15.99
CA GLY A 119 6.64 -9.76 15.13
C GLY A 119 7.82 -8.89 14.67
N MET A 120 9.05 -9.41 14.76
CA MET A 120 10.23 -8.80 14.15
C MET A 120 10.18 -8.88 12.62
N HIS A 121 9.72 -10.01 12.08
CA HIS A 121 9.49 -10.19 10.64
C HIS A 121 8.04 -9.90 10.29
N ARG A 122 7.81 -8.70 9.75
CA ARG A 122 6.49 -8.24 9.31
C ARG A 122 6.60 -7.45 8.02
N SER A 123 5.60 -7.60 7.15
CA SER A 123 5.47 -6.73 5.98
C SER A 123 5.26 -5.29 6.44
N ARG A 124 5.90 -4.34 5.74
CA ARG A 124 5.65 -2.90 5.90
C ARG A 124 4.20 -2.50 5.64
N PHE A 125 3.45 -3.33 4.91
CA PHE A 125 2.04 -3.13 4.60
C PHE A 125 1.11 -3.95 5.51
N ALA A 126 1.65 -4.64 6.52
CA ALA A 126 0.81 -5.41 7.44
C ALA A 126 -0.01 -4.46 8.33
N PRO A 127 -1.29 -4.78 8.64
CA PRO A 127 -2.11 -3.99 9.56
C PRO A 127 -1.43 -3.78 10.92
N PRO A 128 -1.67 -2.67 11.63
CA PRO A 128 -1.16 -2.47 12.98
C PRO A 128 -1.59 -3.60 13.93
N ILE A 129 -0.70 -4.00 14.84
CA ILE A 129 -1.04 -5.00 15.87
C ILE A 129 -1.83 -4.28 16.95
N ALA A 130 -3.12 -4.56 17.05
CA ALA A 130 -3.90 -4.12 18.21
C ALA A 130 -3.41 -4.89 19.43
N ARG A 131 -2.54 -4.29 20.25
CA ARG A 131 -2.30 -4.79 21.61
C ARG A 131 -3.60 -4.58 22.37
N ARG A 132 -4.37 -5.65 22.59
CA ARG A 132 -5.39 -5.64 23.64
C ARG A 132 -4.64 -5.46 24.95
N THR A 133 -4.52 -4.22 25.42
CA THR A 133 -4.19 -3.96 26.81
C THR A 133 -5.27 -4.64 27.62
N SER A 134 -4.94 -5.73 28.30
CA SER A 134 -5.74 -6.23 29.41
C SER A 134 -5.77 -5.11 30.44
N LYS A 135 -6.77 -4.23 30.38
CA LYS A 135 -7.09 -3.31 31.46
C LYS A 135 -7.53 -4.18 32.62
N HIS A 136 -6.56 -4.50 33.47
CA HIS A 136 -6.78 -4.77 34.88
C HIS A 136 -6.25 -3.57 35.66
N ASP A 137 -6.65 -2.36 35.25
CA ASP A 137 -6.47 -1.16 36.04
C ASP A 137 -7.82 -0.77 36.61
N THR A 138 -7.91 -0.95 37.92
CA THR A 138 -8.86 -0.29 38.83
C THR A 138 -9.14 1.13 38.34
N PRO A 139 -10.41 1.56 38.26
CA PRO A 139 -10.72 2.91 37.80
C PRO A 139 -9.96 3.95 38.65
N PRO A 140 -9.18 4.86 38.03
CA PRO A 140 -8.67 6.01 38.76
C PRO A 140 -9.88 6.81 39.23
N ALA A 141 -9.92 7.11 40.52
CA ALA A 141 -10.92 7.98 41.11
C ALA A 141 -11.04 9.26 40.28
N ALA A 142 -12.26 9.60 39.89
CA ALA A 142 -12.56 10.83 39.18
C ALA A 142 -12.00 12.03 39.97
N PRO A 143 -11.33 13.00 39.33
CA PRO A 143 -10.93 14.21 40.01
C PRO A 143 -12.20 14.96 40.46
N VAL A 144 -12.26 15.24 41.76
CA VAL A 144 -13.29 16.07 42.38
C VAL A 144 -13.17 17.47 41.76
N LEU A 145 -14.24 17.94 41.13
CA LEU A 145 -14.40 19.32 40.70
C LEU A 145 -14.70 20.17 41.94
N GLU A 146 -13.79 21.05 42.34
CA GLU A 146 -14.11 22.15 43.26
C GLU A 146 -14.58 23.39 42.45
N PRO A 147 -15.66 24.08 42.87
CA PRO A 147 -16.25 25.20 42.12
C PRO A 147 -15.69 26.59 42.50
N ASP A 148 -15.53 27.43 41.46
CA ASP A 148 -15.64 28.92 41.36
C ASP A 148 -14.64 29.81 42.14
N ALA A 149 -14.08 30.93 41.64
CA ALA A 149 -14.34 31.88 40.54
C ALA A 149 -13.09 32.83 40.36
N PRO A 150 -13.16 34.03 39.73
CA PRO A 150 -13.36 34.34 38.31
C PRO A 150 -12.21 35.17 37.66
N VAL A 151 -12.11 35.03 36.34
CA VAL A 151 -11.81 36.00 35.25
C VAL A 151 -10.84 37.17 35.50
N HIS A 152 -9.74 37.17 34.73
CA HIS A 152 -9.12 38.39 34.16
C HIS A 152 -8.45 38.06 32.83
N THR A 153 -8.85 38.73 31.74
CA THR A 153 -7.90 39.21 30.72
C THR A 153 -8.45 40.47 30.04
N ASP A 154 -7.57 41.46 30.05
CA ASP A 154 -7.65 42.83 29.56
C ASP A 154 -8.03 43.02 28.09
N GLY A 155 -8.53 44.22 27.80
CA GLY A 155 -8.22 44.90 26.54
C GLY A 155 -9.28 45.88 26.03
N ALA A 156 -9.04 47.18 26.26
CA ALA A 156 -9.00 48.25 25.23
C ALA A 156 -9.38 49.64 25.78
N SER A 157 -8.51 50.61 25.48
CA SER A 157 -8.67 52.08 25.34
C SER A 157 -10.10 52.63 25.47
N ASP A 158 -10.35 53.78 26.09
CA ASP A 158 -9.83 55.11 25.77
C ASP A 158 -10.47 56.09 26.79
N GLY A 159 -9.88 57.25 27.07
CA GLY A 159 -10.62 58.31 27.79
C GLY A 159 -9.86 59.08 28.85
N ARG A 160 -9.26 60.17 28.37
CA ARG A 160 -8.62 61.26 29.10
C ARG A 160 -9.57 62.00 30.06
N ALA A 161 -8.94 62.70 31.00
CA ALA A 161 -9.40 63.86 31.78
C ALA A 161 -10.14 63.57 33.09
N GLY A 162 -9.46 63.88 34.19
CA GLY A 162 -10.08 64.07 35.49
C GLY A 162 -10.74 65.44 35.60
N ASP A 163 -11.66 65.54 36.54
CA ASP A 163 -11.87 66.72 37.36
C ASP A 163 -12.59 66.33 38.66
N GLU A 164 -12.31 67.10 39.69
CA GLU A 164 -12.62 66.96 41.10
C GLU A 164 -14.11 67.15 41.44
N GLY A 165 -14.50 66.78 42.67
CA GLY A 165 -15.51 67.56 43.40
C GLY A 165 -16.75 66.82 43.91
N ALA A 166 -16.67 66.45 45.20
CA ALA A 166 -17.69 66.56 46.25
C ALA A 166 -19.18 66.81 45.91
N ALA A 167 -20.01 65.93 46.48
CA ALA A 167 -21.21 66.17 47.31
C ALA A 167 -22.25 67.25 46.94
N ALA A 168 -23.51 66.78 46.99
CA ALA A 168 -24.81 67.47 47.12
C ALA A 168 -25.58 67.76 45.82
#